data_AF-A0A6G3Z7J5-F1
#
_entry.id   AF-A0A6G3Z7J5-F1
#
_cell.length_a   1.000
_cell.length_b   1.000
_cell.length_c   1.000
_cell.angle_alpha   90.00
_cell.angle_beta   90.00
_cell.angle_gamma   90.00
#
_symmetry.space_group_name_H-M   'P 1'
#
loop_
_entity.id
_entity.type
_entity.pdbx_description
1 polymer ?
#
loop_
_entity_poly.entity_id
_entity_poly.type
_entity_poly.pdbx_seq_one_letter_code
_entity_poly.pdbx_strand_id
1 'polypeptide(L)' 'MSAANSACDEITSTCCPHCHTTDVVKNGKSGEGKQRYRCRNVECSRASFILDYT' A
#
# COMPACT_ATOMS: atom_id res chain seq x y z
N MET A 1 28.50 -1.10 -1.82
CA MET A 1 27.29 -1.95 -1.87
C MET A 1 26.14 -1.07 -1.39
N SER A 2 25.60 -0.26 -2.30
CA SER A 2 24.76 0.88 -1.93
C SER A 2 23.33 0.44 -1.63
N ALA A 3 22.86 0.90 -0.47
CA ALA A 3 21.55 0.65 0.10
C ALA A 3 20.43 0.74 -0.93
N ALA A 4 19.73 -0.37 -1.14
CA ALA A 4 18.45 -0.35 -1.80
C ALA A 4 17.50 0.43 -0.89
N ASN A 5 17.12 1.61 -1.36
CA ASN A 5 16.19 2.52 -0.70
C ASN A 5 14.93 1.77 -0.23
N SER A 6 14.82 1.53 1.08
CA SER A 6 13.58 1.07 1.70
C SER A 6 12.59 2.25 1.72
N ALA A 7 11.88 2.46 0.62
CA ALA A 7 10.82 3.48 0.49
C ALA A 7 9.59 3.22 1.41
N CYS A 8 9.67 2.20 2.26
CA CYS A 8 8.59 1.68 3.10
C CYS A 8 9.10 1.41 4.52
N ASP A 9 9.85 2.33 5.10
CA ASP A 9 10.15 2.30 6.53
C ASP A 9 9.36 3.39 7.26
N GLU A 10 8.85 3.01 8.43
CA GLU A 10 7.97 3.75 9.34
C GLU A 10 6.49 3.85 8.94
N ILE A 11 5.72 2.85 9.41
CA ILE A 11 4.41 2.82 10.13
C ILE A 11 3.27 3.77 9.68
N THR A 12 3.51 4.85 8.94
CA THR A 12 2.51 5.79 8.43
C THR A 12 2.55 5.95 6.90
N SER A 13 3.57 5.41 6.21
CA SER A 13 3.63 5.44 4.75
C SER A 13 2.66 4.44 4.12
N THR A 14 1.64 4.92 3.38
CA THR A 14 0.70 4.05 2.67
C THR A 14 1.42 3.40 1.51
N CYS A 15 1.92 2.18 1.72
CA CYS A 15 2.58 1.37 0.71
C CYS A 15 1.81 0.07 0.48
N CYS A 16 2.00 -0.53 -0.69
CA CYS A 16 1.45 -1.85 -0.95
C CYS A 16 2.14 -2.89 -0.05
N PRO A 17 1.41 -3.65 0.78
CA PRO A 17 2.03 -4.65 1.66
C PRO A 17 2.59 -5.87 0.91
N HIS A 18 2.30 -6.00 -0.40
CA HIS A 18 2.77 -7.14 -1.19
C HIS A 18 4.06 -6.86 -1.95
N CYS A 19 4.27 -5.63 -2.41
CA CYS A 19 5.44 -5.26 -3.24
C CYS A 19 6.19 -4.04 -2.73
N HIS A 20 5.76 -3.47 -1.59
CA HIS A 20 6.40 -2.31 -0.96
C HIS A 20 6.59 -1.13 -1.93
N THR A 21 5.67 -0.97 -2.88
CA THR A 21 5.60 0.24 -3.70
C THR A 21 4.76 1.29 -3.00
N THR A 22 5.14 2.55 -3.16
CA THR A 22 4.35 3.72 -2.78
C THR A 22 3.29 4.06 -3.84
N ASP A 23 3.29 3.36 -4.99
CA ASP A 23 2.34 3.57 -6.07
C ASP A 23 0.97 2.92 -5.77
N VAL A 24 0.27 3.51 -4.80
CA VAL A 24 -1.04 3.07 -4.31
C VAL A 24 -2.05 4.21 -4.35
N VAL A 25 -3.30 3.89 -4.65
CA VAL A 25 -4.40 4.87 -4.77
C VAL A 25 -5.61 4.44 -3.94
N LYS A 26 -6.43 5.40 -3.51
CA LYS A 26 -7.70 5.12 -2.81
C LYS A 26 -8.68 4.42 -3.77
N ASN A 27 -9.27 3.31 -3.32
CA ASN A 27 -10.19 2.46 -4.08
C ASN A 27 -11.48 2.18 -3.29
N GLY A 28 -12.17 3.26 -2.88
CA GLY A 28 -13.40 3.19 -2.11
C GLY A 28 -13.18 2.89 -0.62
N LYS A 29 -14.26 2.53 0.08
CA LYS A 29 -14.26 2.18 1.51
C LYS A 29 -14.84 0.78 1.72
N SER A 30 -14.51 0.12 2.83
CA SER A 30 -15.19 -1.10 3.27
C SER A 30 -16.60 -0.77 3.79
N GLY A 31 -17.42 -1.81 4.06
CA GLY A 31 -18.74 -1.62 4.68
C GLY A 31 -18.69 -0.94 6.06
N GLU A 32 -17.55 -1.03 6.74
CA GLU A 32 -17.26 -0.36 8.02
C GLU A 32 -16.71 1.06 7.85
N GLY A 33 -16.58 1.55 6.61
CA GLY A 33 -16.03 2.89 6.32
C GLY A 33 -14.51 2.98 6.27
N LYS A 34 -13.77 1.87 6.46
CA LYS A 34 -12.30 1.85 6.38
C LYS A 34 -11.81 2.09 4.96
N GLN A 35 -10.71 2.82 4.79
CA GLN A 35 -10.19 3.15 3.48
C GLN A 35 -9.59 1.92 2.79
N ARG A 36 -10.07 1.59 1.58
CA ARG A 36 -9.44 0.62 0.69
C ARG A 36 -8.43 1.31 -0.20
N TYR A 37 -7.29 0.70 -0.39
CA TYR A 37 -6.25 1.12 -1.32
C TYR A 37 -6.04 0.05 -2.38
N ARG A 38 -5.57 0.48 -3.55
CA ARG A 38 -5.22 -0.39 -4.66
C ARG A 38 -3.81 -0.06 -5.11
N CYS A 39 -2.98 -1.09 -5.18
CA CYS A 39 -1.67 -1.01 -5.83
C CYS A 39 -1.81 -0.81 -7.33
N ARG A 40 -1.04 0.12 -7.91
CA ARG A 40 -0.98 0.37 -9.35
C ARG A 40 0.20 -0.33 -10.04
N ASN A 41 1.13 -0.92 -9.29
CA ASN A 41 2.19 -1.74 -9.85
C ASN A 41 1.58 -2.95 -10.59
N VAL A 42 1.83 -3.05 -11.89
CA VAL A 42 1.29 -4.11 -12.76
C VAL A 42 1.91 -5.48 -12.48
N GLU A 43 3.14 -5.50 -11.97
CA GLU A 43 3.83 -6.71 -11.51
C GLU A 43 3.26 -7.20 -10.17
N CYS A 44 2.58 -6.32 -9.43
CA CYS A 44 1.80 -6.72 -8.27
C CYS A 44 0.48 -7.32 -8.79
N SER A 45 0.22 -8.58 -8.45
CA SER A 45 -0.88 -9.41 -8.95
C SER A 45 -2.32 -8.93 -8.62
N ARG A 46 -2.51 -7.64 -8.32
CA ARG A 46 -3.69 -6.92 -7.80
C ARG A 46 -3.86 -7.02 -6.29
N ALA A 47 -2.97 -6.37 -5.57
CA ALA A 47 -3.17 -6.07 -4.15
C ALA A 47 -4.19 -4.93 -3.97
N SER A 48 -5.41 -5.26 -3.54
CA SER A 48 -6.28 -4.32 -2.84
C SER A 48 -6.20 -4.60 -1.35
N PHE A 49 -5.97 -3.57 -0.54
CA PHE A 49 -5.78 -3.73 0.90
C PHE A 49 -6.52 -2.63 1.66
N ILE A 50 -6.84 -2.88 2.92
CA ILE A 50 -7.39 -1.87 3.83
C ILE A 50 -6.26 -1.41 4.73
N LEU A 51 -6.10 -0.11 4.87
CA LEU A 51 -5.19 0.45 5.85
C LEU A 51 -5.99 0.76 7.12
N ASP A 52 -5.68 0.02 8.17
CA ASP A 52 -6.27 0.21 9.49
C ASP A 52 -5.21 0.87 10.36
N TYR A 53 -5.26 2.20 10.49
CA TYR A 53 -4.45 2.89 11.49
C TYR A 53 -5.23 2.80 12.81
N THR A 54 -4.83 1.87 13.66
CA THR A 54 -5.29 1.81 15.07
C THR A 54 -4.59 2.85 15.91
#